data_AF-A0A0B1P4T4-F1
#
_entry.id   AF-A0A0B1P4T4-F1
#
_cell.length_a   1.000
_cell.length_b   1.000
_cell.length_c   1.000
_cell.angle_alpha   90.00
_cell.angle_beta   90.00
_cell.angle_gamma   90.00
#
_symmetry.space_group_name_H-M   'P 1'
#
loop_
_entity.id
_entity.type
_entity.pdbx_description
1 polymer ?
#
loop_
_entity_poly.entity_id
_entity_poly.type
_entity_poly.pdbx_seq_one_letter_code
_entity_poly.pdbx_strand_id
1 'polypeptide(L)'
;MPSFGIETAFLPLLAVITVMGALYSRDEVEVNSARSILDLVEYYIFSLDDLTDEHEIRQIMQSGNLEESPFSLSSLQAAYIMVVLQFWTGSAVSKKRTIESRFTNVTRVARRLRLVNSRHDQGDLLSEELWIEKECRIRLINFIYHFDCALTFFAHFPYRLTLTEMNFDLMCEDRLFFSPHPFSEPHFTLGRNLTLLTAFQSLFIKVPPIPGIGTEENPCGLNVSDMFTLIHLLFVYVHNQMTMYIHPFRFIPSESSLGQNPDMNNKSDTNMDILKSALEYWHSIWISIRSNMCSSTIFSENICKNAVNYWMVTQLILMNPKSADTLMTMEIGCDDAISQLRDLPNRIPVHGK
;
A
#
# COMPACT_ATOMS: atom_id res chain seq x y z
N MET A 1 -8.21 -9.81 -24.98
CA MET A 1 -8.22 -9.63 -23.51
C MET A 1 -7.15 -10.55 -22.95
N PRO A 2 -6.23 -10.13 -22.07
CA PRO A 2 -5.52 -11.09 -21.24
C PRO A 2 -6.53 -11.60 -20.19
N SER A 3 -7.56 -12.30 -20.67
CA SER A 3 -8.55 -12.93 -19.82
C SER A 3 -7.87 -14.11 -19.14
N PHE A 4 -8.10 -14.23 -17.84
CA PHE A 4 -7.73 -15.41 -17.09
C PHE A 4 -8.35 -16.66 -17.75
N GLY A 5 -7.53 -17.43 -18.45
CA GLY A 5 -7.94 -18.68 -19.08
C GLY A 5 -7.97 -19.77 -18.03
N ILE A 6 -9.16 -20.22 -17.62
CA ILE A 6 -9.30 -21.27 -16.58
C ILE A 6 -8.49 -22.52 -16.94
N GLU A 7 -8.40 -22.85 -18.24
CA GLU A 7 -7.70 -24.04 -18.75
C GLU A 7 -6.17 -23.89 -18.81
N THR A 8 -5.65 -22.65 -18.85
CA THR A 8 -4.21 -22.36 -18.99
C THR A 8 -3.62 -21.69 -17.76
N ALA A 9 -4.44 -21.37 -16.77
CA ALA A 9 -4.04 -20.67 -15.57
C ALA A 9 -3.13 -21.52 -14.68
N PHE A 10 -2.17 -20.84 -14.05
CA PHE A 10 -1.35 -21.43 -13.01
C PHE A 10 -2.23 -21.92 -11.84
N LEU A 11 -2.14 -23.21 -11.51
CA LEU A 11 -3.08 -23.88 -10.60
C LEU A 11 -3.21 -23.22 -9.22
N PRO A 12 -2.12 -22.80 -8.54
CA PRO A 12 -2.22 -22.05 -7.28
C PRO A 12 -2.98 -20.72 -7.40
N LEU A 13 -2.79 -20.01 -8.51
CA LEU A 13 -3.50 -18.76 -8.77
C LEU A 13 -4.99 -19.01 -9.04
N LEU A 14 -5.31 -20.08 -9.79
CA LEU A 14 -6.68 -20.52 -9.99
C LEU A 14 -7.36 -20.87 -8.66
N ALA A 15 -6.70 -21.66 -7.82
CA ALA A 15 -7.24 -22.07 -6.53
C ALA A 15 -7.63 -20.87 -5.66
N VAL A 16 -6.74 -19.87 -5.52
CA VAL A 16 -7.04 -18.70 -4.68
C VAL A 16 -8.11 -17.79 -5.29
N ILE A 17 -8.14 -17.62 -6.61
CA ILE A 17 -9.18 -16.84 -7.30
C ILE A 17 -10.55 -17.52 -7.16
N THR A 18 -10.61 -18.84 -7.26
CA THR A 18 -11.85 -19.61 -7.05
C THR A 18 -12.36 -19.46 -5.62
N VAL A 19 -11.48 -19.58 -4.62
CA VAL A 19 -11.86 -19.37 -3.21
C VAL A 19 -12.31 -17.93 -2.95
N MET A 20 -11.58 -16.95 -3.52
CA MET A 20 -11.98 -15.53 -3.46
C MET A 20 -13.38 -15.34 -4.04
N GLY A 21 -13.65 -15.87 -5.23
CA GLY A 21 -14.97 -15.78 -5.87
C GLY A 21 -16.08 -16.40 -5.01
N ALA A 22 -15.83 -17.59 -4.45
CA ALA A 22 -16.79 -18.27 -3.58
C ALA A 22 -17.08 -17.49 -2.28
N LEU A 23 -16.10 -16.77 -1.71
CA LEU A 23 -16.30 -15.90 -0.54
C LEU A 23 -17.22 -14.70 -0.82
N TYR A 24 -17.34 -14.27 -2.08
CA TYR A 24 -18.28 -13.21 -2.50
C TYR A 24 -19.59 -13.77 -3.08
N SER A 25 -19.80 -15.09 -3.00
CA SER A 25 -21.05 -15.71 -3.43
C SER A 25 -22.23 -15.27 -2.57
N ARG A 26 -23.44 -15.35 -3.15
CA ARG A 26 -24.71 -15.17 -2.41
C ARG A 26 -25.14 -16.46 -1.71
N ASP A 27 -24.55 -17.60 -2.03
CA ASP A 27 -24.83 -18.89 -1.39
C ASP A 27 -23.97 -19.07 -0.15
N GLU A 28 -24.61 -19.15 1.03
CA GLU A 28 -23.92 -19.36 2.30
C GLU A 28 -23.15 -20.69 2.34
N VAL A 29 -23.60 -21.72 1.61
CA VAL A 29 -22.92 -23.02 1.56
C VAL A 29 -21.57 -22.88 0.84
N GLU A 30 -21.54 -22.14 -0.27
CA GLU A 30 -20.30 -21.86 -0.99
C GLU A 30 -19.34 -21.02 -0.14
N VAL A 31 -19.85 -19.98 0.53
CA VAL A 31 -19.06 -19.12 1.41
C VAL A 31 -18.47 -19.93 2.58
N ASN A 32 -19.27 -20.76 3.24
CA ASN A 32 -18.82 -21.58 4.37
C ASN A 32 -17.81 -22.65 3.92
N SER A 33 -18.03 -23.26 2.76
CA SER A 33 -17.09 -24.22 2.16
C SER A 33 -15.75 -23.54 1.85
N ALA A 34 -15.78 -22.36 1.23
CA ALA A 34 -14.59 -21.57 0.92
C ALA A 34 -13.81 -21.21 2.19
N ARG A 35 -14.50 -20.74 3.25
CA ARG A 35 -13.86 -20.46 4.55
C ARG A 35 -13.20 -21.69 5.15
N SER A 36 -13.83 -22.87 5.04
CA SER A 36 -13.30 -24.11 5.62
C SER A 36 -11.99 -24.58 4.98
N ILE A 37 -11.73 -24.19 3.72
CA ILE A 37 -10.53 -24.59 2.97
C ILE A 37 -9.45 -23.50 2.89
N LEU A 38 -9.68 -22.31 3.45
CA LEU A 38 -8.73 -21.18 3.36
C LEU A 38 -7.33 -21.54 3.86
N ASP A 39 -7.22 -22.19 5.02
CA ASP A 39 -5.94 -22.60 5.59
C ASP A 39 -5.26 -23.69 4.75
N LEU A 40 -6.03 -24.57 4.10
CA LEU A 40 -5.49 -25.60 3.21
C LEU A 40 -4.92 -24.99 1.93
N VAL A 41 -5.64 -24.03 1.34
CA VAL A 41 -5.20 -23.33 0.13
C VAL A 41 -4.00 -22.44 0.43
N GLU A 42 -3.97 -21.78 1.60
CA GLU A 42 -2.79 -21.07 2.07
C GLU A 42 -1.59 -22.02 2.21
N TYR A 43 -1.76 -23.17 2.85
CA TYR A 43 -0.70 -24.16 2.98
C TYR A 43 -0.18 -24.62 1.62
N TYR A 44 -1.08 -24.93 0.68
CA TYR A 44 -0.72 -25.30 -0.68
C TYR A 44 0.12 -24.21 -1.38
N ILE A 45 -0.35 -22.97 -1.38
CA ILE A 45 0.37 -21.86 -2.03
C ILE A 45 1.74 -21.65 -1.39
N PHE A 46 1.82 -21.56 -0.07
CA PHE A 46 3.09 -21.32 0.62
C PHE A 46 4.02 -22.53 0.70
N SER A 47 3.60 -23.68 0.18
CA SER A 47 4.45 -24.86 -0.04
C SER A 47 5.15 -24.86 -1.41
N LEU A 48 4.83 -23.93 -2.30
CA LEU A 48 5.51 -23.79 -3.59
C LEU A 48 6.98 -23.47 -3.38
N ASP A 49 7.88 -24.21 -4.07
CA ASP A 49 9.33 -24.05 -3.99
C ASP A 49 9.75 -22.57 -4.05
N ASP A 50 9.20 -21.83 -5.01
CA ASP A 50 9.30 -20.39 -5.20
C ASP A 50 9.17 -19.58 -3.87
N LEU A 51 8.21 -19.90 -3.02
CA LEU A 51 7.93 -19.13 -1.81
C LEU A 51 8.74 -19.58 -0.59
N THR A 52 9.48 -20.70 -0.71
CA THR A 52 10.28 -21.29 0.37
C THR A 52 11.73 -20.81 0.39
N ASP A 53 12.38 -20.98 1.54
CA ASP A 53 13.80 -20.67 1.72
C ASP A 53 14.69 -21.70 1.00
N GLU A 54 14.17 -22.91 0.77
CA GLU A 54 14.88 -23.99 0.08
C GLU A 54 15.28 -23.59 -1.35
N HIS A 55 14.49 -22.75 -2.01
CA HIS A 55 14.84 -22.23 -3.33
C HIS A 55 16.13 -21.40 -3.29
N GLU A 56 16.30 -20.53 -2.28
CA GLU A 56 17.51 -19.72 -2.13
C GLU A 56 18.74 -20.60 -1.87
N ILE A 57 18.57 -21.62 -1.03
CA ILE A 57 19.63 -22.60 -0.74
C ILE A 57 20.04 -23.35 -2.01
N ARG A 58 19.06 -23.81 -2.81
CA ARG A 58 19.34 -24.50 -4.08
C ARG A 58 20.05 -23.61 -5.08
N GLN A 59 19.63 -22.35 -5.24
CA GLN A 59 20.31 -21.40 -6.13
C GLN A 59 21.77 -21.16 -5.73
N ILE A 60 22.05 -21.01 -4.42
CA ILE A 60 23.42 -20.84 -3.93
C ILE A 60 24.27 -22.09 -4.17
N MET A 61 23.68 -23.30 -3.99
CA MET A 61 24.39 -24.57 -4.20
C MET A 61 24.65 -24.90 -5.67
N GLN A 62 23.85 -24.36 -6.60
CA GLN A 62 23.94 -24.60 -8.04
C GLN A 62 24.88 -23.62 -8.78
N SER A 63 25.83 -23.00 -8.06
CA SER A 63 26.78 -21.96 -8.51
C SER A 63 27.77 -22.40 -9.62
N GLY A 64 27.25 -22.88 -10.75
CA GLY A 64 27.99 -23.33 -11.92
C GLY A 64 27.14 -23.34 -13.20
N ASN A 65 25.82 -23.52 -13.09
CA ASN A 65 24.86 -23.35 -14.19
C ASN A 65 23.68 -22.52 -13.68
N LEU A 66 23.85 -21.20 -13.68
CA LEU A 66 22.77 -20.25 -13.40
C LEU A 66 21.84 -20.17 -14.62
N GLU A 67 21.09 -21.23 -14.90
CA GLU A 67 19.78 -20.99 -15.49
C GLU A 67 18.94 -20.39 -14.37
N GLU A 68 18.79 -19.06 -14.37
CA GLU A 68 17.81 -18.38 -13.53
C GLU A 68 16.46 -19.04 -13.79
N SER A 69 16.04 -19.95 -12.90
CA SER A 69 14.68 -20.48 -12.93
C SER A 69 13.76 -19.26 -12.91
N PRO A 70 12.95 -19.03 -13.96
CA PRO A 70 12.13 -17.84 -14.05
C PRO A 70 11.06 -17.95 -12.98
N PHE A 71 11.33 -17.30 -11.85
CA PHE A 71 10.40 -17.25 -10.75
C PHE A 71 9.06 -16.73 -11.26
N SER A 72 8.00 -17.50 -11.04
CA SER A 72 6.73 -17.17 -11.67
C SER A 72 6.07 -15.99 -10.96
N LEU A 73 5.77 -14.93 -11.71
CA LEU A 73 4.94 -13.82 -11.26
C LEU A 73 3.60 -14.35 -10.69
N SER A 74 3.07 -15.41 -11.29
CA SER A 74 1.82 -16.07 -10.87
C SER A 74 1.90 -16.67 -9.46
N SER A 75 3.05 -17.21 -9.06
CA SER A 75 3.28 -17.69 -7.68
C SER A 75 3.16 -16.56 -6.68
N LEU A 76 3.75 -15.39 -6.98
CA LEU A 76 3.66 -14.21 -6.12
C LEU A 76 2.24 -13.62 -6.11
N GLN A 77 1.56 -13.57 -7.26
CA GLN A 77 0.16 -13.13 -7.33
C GLN A 77 -0.74 -14.00 -6.45
N ALA A 78 -0.58 -15.33 -6.52
CA ALA A 78 -1.35 -16.26 -5.69
C ALA A 78 -1.08 -16.03 -4.19
N ALA A 79 0.19 -15.88 -3.81
CA ALA A 79 0.59 -15.61 -2.43
C ALA A 79 0.04 -14.28 -1.90
N TYR A 80 0.08 -13.23 -2.72
CA TYR A 80 -0.45 -11.91 -2.35
C TYR A 80 -1.97 -11.96 -2.14
N ILE A 81 -2.72 -12.54 -3.07
CA ILE A 81 -4.19 -12.67 -2.93
C ILE A 81 -4.53 -13.47 -1.67
N MET A 82 -3.80 -14.56 -1.41
CA MET A 82 -4.02 -15.38 -0.22
C MET A 82 -3.78 -14.60 1.08
N VAL A 83 -2.71 -13.79 1.13
CA VAL A 83 -2.44 -12.89 2.26
C VAL A 83 -3.59 -11.92 2.49
N VAL A 84 -4.10 -11.29 1.44
CA VAL A 84 -5.23 -10.36 1.54
C VAL A 84 -6.48 -11.08 2.07
N LEU A 85 -6.80 -12.25 1.52
CA LEU A 85 -7.96 -13.05 1.96
C LEU A 85 -7.85 -13.46 3.44
N GLN A 86 -6.72 -14.01 3.87
CA GLN A 86 -6.54 -14.45 5.25
C GLN A 86 -6.54 -13.29 6.24
N PHE A 87 -6.08 -12.10 5.83
CA PHE A 87 -6.12 -10.93 6.70
C PHE A 87 -7.55 -10.44 6.96
N TRP A 88 -8.40 -10.42 5.93
CA TRP A 88 -9.77 -9.88 6.02
C TRP A 88 -10.82 -10.90 6.43
N THR A 89 -10.64 -12.17 6.08
CA THR A 89 -11.67 -13.22 6.26
C THR A 89 -11.20 -14.40 7.11
N GLY A 90 -9.89 -14.50 7.37
CA GLY A 90 -9.30 -15.61 8.12
C GLY A 90 -9.58 -15.55 9.61
N SER A 91 -9.22 -16.64 10.29
CA SER A 91 -9.26 -16.70 11.75
C SER A 91 -8.26 -15.72 12.39
N ALA A 92 -8.38 -15.43 13.68
CA ALA A 92 -7.39 -14.61 14.39
C ALA A 92 -5.96 -15.19 14.29
N VAL A 93 -5.83 -16.52 14.29
CA VAL A 93 -4.56 -17.22 14.10
C VAL A 93 -4.03 -17.03 12.69
N SER A 94 -4.89 -17.17 11.67
CA SER A 94 -4.54 -16.98 10.27
C SER A 94 -4.15 -15.52 10.00
N LYS A 95 -4.88 -14.54 10.56
CA LYS A 95 -4.53 -13.12 10.48
C LYS A 95 -3.17 -12.83 11.09
N LYS A 96 -2.89 -13.34 12.30
CA LYS A 96 -1.57 -13.20 12.94
C LYS A 96 -0.46 -13.80 12.09
N ARG A 97 -0.64 -15.04 11.59
CA ARG A 97 0.31 -15.73 10.70
C ARG A 97 0.55 -14.95 9.41
N THR A 98 -0.51 -14.38 8.84
CA THR A 98 -0.46 -13.55 7.63
C THR A 98 0.43 -12.34 7.83
N ILE A 99 0.21 -11.61 8.93
CA ILE A 99 0.98 -10.42 9.28
C ILE A 99 2.43 -10.86 9.57
N GLU A 100 2.66 -11.72 10.54
CA GLU A 100 4.03 -11.99 11.05
C GLU A 100 4.92 -12.74 10.05
N SER A 101 4.34 -13.64 9.25
CA SER A 101 5.12 -14.56 8.41
C SER A 101 4.80 -14.45 6.92
N ARG A 102 3.53 -14.62 6.51
CA ARG A 102 3.21 -14.79 5.07
C ARG A 102 3.49 -13.55 4.24
N PHE A 103 3.17 -12.37 4.76
CA PHE A 103 3.45 -11.13 4.05
C PHE A 103 4.97 -10.82 3.99
N THR A 104 5.76 -11.31 4.94
CA THR A 104 7.22 -11.27 4.87
C THR A 104 7.74 -12.09 3.69
N ASN A 105 7.17 -13.27 3.43
CA ASN A 105 7.51 -14.07 2.24
C ASN A 105 7.16 -13.31 0.94
N VAL A 106 5.97 -12.69 0.88
CA VAL A 106 5.53 -11.88 -0.27
C VAL A 106 6.51 -10.74 -0.57
N THR A 107 6.85 -9.94 0.43
CA THR A 107 7.78 -8.80 0.26
C THR A 107 9.20 -9.25 -0.11
N ARG A 108 9.70 -10.35 0.47
CA ARG A 108 10.97 -10.96 0.09
C ARG A 108 10.98 -11.38 -1.38
N VAL A 109 9.95 -12.11 -1.81
CA VAL A 109 9.83 -12.58 -3.19
C VAL A 109 9.72 -11.40 -4.17
N ALA A 110 8.96 -10.37 -3.82
CA ALA A 110 8.83 -9.15 -4.63
C ALA A 110 10.19 -8.45 -4.83
N ARG A 111 11.05 -8.40 -3.82
CA ARG A 111 12.43 -7.89 -3.92
C ARG A 111 13.30 -8.76 -4.83
N ARG A 112 13.23 -10.08 -4.68
CA ARG A 112 13.97 -11.04 -5.52
C ARG A 112 13.58 -10.92 -7.00
N LEU A 113 12.30 -10.72 -7.28
CA LEU A 113 11.76 -10.42 -8.61
C LEU A 113 12.06 -8.99 -9.10
N ARG A 114 12.77 -8.17 -8.31
CA ARG A 114 13.08 -6.76 -8.57
C ARG A 114 11.83 -5.90 -8.85
N LEU A 115 10.70 -6.25 -8.26
CA LEU A 115 9.46 -5.51 -8.48
C LEU A 115 9.52 -4.09 -7.91
N VAL A 116 10.31 -3.88 -6.86
CA VAL A 116 10.60 -2.57 -6.24
C VAL A 116 11.28 -1.56 -7.18
N ASN A 117 11.78 -2.02 -8.33
CA ASN A 117 12.37 -1.19 -9.40
C ASN A 117 11.62 -1.36 -10.73
N SER A 118 10.39 -1.92 -10.71
CA SER A 118 9.63 -2.16 -11.95
C SER A 118 9.16 -0.86 -12.56
N ARG A 119 9.62 -0.62 -13.78
CA ARG A 119 9.34 0.57 -14.57
C ARG A 119 9.21 0.17 -16.03
N HIS A 120 8.42 0.93 -16.75
CA HIS A 120 8.33 0.75 -18.19
C HIS A 120 9.62 1.20 -18.89
N ASP A 121 10.04 0.44 -19.88
CA ASP A 121 11.20 0.74 -20.71
C ASP A 121 10.87 0.60 -22.20
N GLN A 122 11.78 1.05 -23.06
CA GLN A 122 11.54 1.06 -24.51
C GLN A 122 11.39 -0.35 -25.11
N GLY A 123 11.87 -1.39 -24.43
CA GLY A 123 11.68 -2.79 -24.84
C GLY A 123 10.24 -3.25 -24.73
N ASP A 124 9.44 -2.66 -23.84
CA ASP A 124 8.03 -3.01 -23.67
C ASP A 124 7.19 -2.61 -24.90
N LEU A 125 7.66 -1.69 -25.75
CA LEU A 125 6.97 -1.30 -26.99
C LEU A 125 7.03 -2.38 -28.09
N LEU A 126 7.87 -3.41 -27.92
CA LEU A 126 8.04 -4.46 -28.92
C LEU A 126 6.79 -5.32 -29.09
N SER A 127 5.99 -5.47 -28.03
CA SER A 127 4.75 -6.26 -28.04
C SER A 127 3.81 -5.79 -26.95
N GLU A 128 2.50 -5.75 -27.25
CA GLU A 128 1.46 -5.53 -26.24
C GLU A 128 1.57 -6.51 -25.07
N GLU A 129 1.96 -7.76 -25.34
CA GLU A 129 2.12 -8.80 -24.32
C GLU A 129 3.23 -8.45 -23.31
N LEU A 130 4.37 -7.96 -23.78
CA LEU A 130 5.49 -7.56 -22.92
C LEU A 130 5.09 -6.34 -22.07
N TRP A 131 4.40 -5.37 -22.67
CA TRP A 131 3.87 -4.23 -21.96
C TRP A 131 2.87 -4.64 -20.88
N ILE A 132 1.93 -5.54 -21.19
CA ILE A 132 0.95 -6.08 -20.23
C ILE A 132 1.67 -6.82 -19.10
N GLU A 133 2.68 -7.62 -19.39
CA GLU A 133 3.46 -8.33 -18.36
C GLU A 133 4.16 -7.35 -17.42
N LYS A 134 4.79 -6.31 -17.97
CA LYS A 134 5.43 -5.25 -17.18
C LYS A 134 4.40 -4.51 -16.32
N GLU A 135 3.25 -4.16 -16.88
CA GLU A 135 2.20 -3.47 -16.15
C GLU A 135 1.60 -4.36 -15.05
N CYS A 136 1.50 -5.68 -15.25
CA CYS A 136 1.14 -6.63 -14.19
C CYS A 136 2.13 -6.60 -13.02
N ARG A 137 3.43 -6.51 -13.30
CA ARG A 137 4.50 -6.39 -12.29
C ARG A 137 4.37 -5.08 -11.51
N ILE A 138 4.17 -3.96 -12.21
CA ILE A 138 3.96 -2.62 -11.64
C ILE A 138 2.72 -2.58 -10.74
N ARG A 139 1.59 -3.11 -11.22
CA ARG A 139 0.35 -3.18 -10.44
C ARG A 139 0.51 -4.04 -9.20
N LEU A 140 1.14 -5.21 -9.32
CA LEU A 140 1.36 -6.10 -8.18
C LEU A 140 2.19 -5.44 -7.07
N ILE A 141 3.29 -4.75 -7.39
CA ILE A 141 4.08 -4.06 -6.37
C ILE A 141 3.34 -2.88 -5.75
N ASN A 142 2.55 -2.13 -6.53
CA ASN A 142 1.68 -1.07 -6.00
C ASN A 142 0.67 -1.65 -5.00
N PHE A 143 0.04 -2.80 -5.30
CA PHE A 143 -0.88 -3.47 -4.39
C PHE A 143 -0.19 -4.01 -3.13
N ILE A 144 0.98 -4.65 -3.26
CA ILE A 144 1.78 -5.11 -2.12
C ILE A 144 2.13 -3.91 -1.21
N TYR A 145 2.58 -2.81 -1.80
CA TYR A 145 2.94 -1.60 -1.06
C TYR A 145 1.75 -0.98 -0.33
N HIS A 146 0.62 -0.89 -1.02
CA HIS A 146 -0.62 -0.39 -0.45
C HIS A 146 -1.07 -1.24 0.76
N PHE A 147 -1.00 -2.56 0.64
CA PHE A 147 -1.33 -3.47 1.73
C PHE A 147 -0.36 -3.35 2.91
N ASP A 148 0.95 -3.19 2.66
CA ASP A 148 1.94 -2.95 3.73
C ASP A 148 1.59 -1.70 4.56
N CYS A 149 1.17 -0.63 3.89
CA CYS A 149 0.72 0.59 4.58
C CYS A 149 -0.56 0.34 5.40
N ALA A 150 -1.51 -0.42 4.84
CA ALA A 150 -2.74 -0.78 5.53
C ALA A 150 -2.46 -1.61 6.80
N LEU A 151 -1.42 -2.45 6.82
CA LEU A 151 -1.03 -3.20 8.02
C LEU A 151 -0.55 -2.30 9.16
N THR A 152 0.10 -1.17 8.86
CA THR A 152 0.44 -0.17 9.89
C THR A 152 -0.82 0.46 10.48
N PHE A 153 -1.83 0.74 9.65
CA PHE A 153 -3.07 1.36 10.12
C PHE A 153 -3.98 0.38 10.90
N PHE A 154 -4.23 -0.81 10.36
CA PHE A 154 -5.22 -1.76 10.90
C PHE A 154 -4.65 -2.74 11.92
N ALA A 155 -3.33 -2.95 11.93
CA ALA A 155 -2.69 -3.96 12.77
C ALA A 155 -1.49 -3.42 13.56
N HIS A 156 -1.18 -2.12 13.48
CA HIS A 156 -0.01 -1.51 14.12
C HIS A 156 1.29 -2.23 13.80
N PHE A 157 1.35 -2.89 12.64
CA PHE A 157 2.51 -3.66 12.27
C PHE A 157 3.48 -2.76 11.48
N PRO A 158 4.78 -2.77 11.80
CA PRO A 158 5.77 -1.97 11.08
C PRO A 158 5.75 -2.29 9.57
N TYR A 159 5.74 -1.24 8.76
CA TYR A 159 5.85 -1.38 7.31
C TYR A 159 7.20 -2.06 6.94
N ARG A 160 7.18 -2.95 5.96
CA ARG A 160 8.32 -3.80 5.57
C ARG A 160 9.08 -3.25 4.36
N LEU A 161 8.44 -2.44 3.52
CA LEU A 161 9.02 -1.85 2.31
C LEU A 161 9.44 -0.41 2.59
N THR A 162 10.74 -0.13 2.53
CA THR A 162 11.30 1.18 2.91
C THR A 162 10.96 2.28 1.91
N LEU A 163 11.10 3.54 2.34
CA LEU A 163 10.82 4.68 1.47
C LEU A 163 11.65 4.64 0.16
N THR A 164 12.90 4.21 0.27
CA THR A 164 13.85 4.09 -0.84
C THR A 164 13.53 2.97 -1.82
N GLU A 165 12.69 2.02 -1.43
CA GLU A 165 12.26 0.90 -2.29
C GLU A 165 11.08 1.25 -3.19
N MET A 166 10.50 2.45 -3.07
CA MET A 166 9.40 2.91 -3.93
C MET A 166 9.85 3.45 -5.30
N ASN A 167 10.84 2.80 -5.90
CA ASN A 167 11.38 3.18 -7.21
C ASN A 167 10.70 2.43 -8.38
N PHE A 168 9.42 2.11 -8.20
CA PHE A 168 8.55 1.53 -9.22
C PHE A 168 7.55 2.57 -9.72
N ASP A 169 7.12 2.44 -10.97
CA ASP A 169 6.18 3.38 -11.59
C ASP A 169 4.78 3.30 -10.94
N LEU A 170 4.03 4.40 -10.97
CA LEU A 170 2.60 4.40 -10.69
C LEU A 170 1.85 3.64 -11.80
N MET A 171 0.74 3.03 -11.44
CA MET A 171 -0.10 2.25 -12.37
C MET A 171 -0.63 3.13 -13.51
N CYS A 172 -0.78 2.52 -14.69
CA CYS A 172 -1.54 3.14 -15.77
C CYS A 172 -3.05 3.13 -15.44
N GLU A 173 -3.84 3.86 -16.22
CA GLU A 173 -5.28 3.90 -16.01
C GLU A 173 -5.93 2.54 -16.29
N ASP A 174 -6.90 2.15 -15.46
CA ASP A 174 -7.59 0.86 -15.59
C ASP A 174 -8.23 0.67 -16.97
N ARG A 175 -8.78 1.74 -17.56
CA ARG A 175 -9.34 1.67 -18.92
C ARG A 175 -8.31 1.23 -19.96
N LEU A 176 -7.04 1.63 -19.79
CA LEU A 176 -5.98 1.29 -20.71
C LEU A 176 -5.53 -0.15 -20.50
N PHE A 177 -5.27 -0.53 -19.24
CA PHE A 177 -4.84 -1.88 -18.90
C PHE A 177 -5.87 -2.95 -19.28
N PHE A 178 -7.17 -2.66 -19.08
CA PHE A 178 -8.25 -3.58 -19.41
C PHE A 178 -8.71 -3.51 -20.87
N SER A 179 -8.10 -2.63 -21.69
CA SER A 179 -8.38 -2.59 -23.13
C SER A 179 -7.96 -3.90 -23.80
N PRO A 180 -8.73 -4.42 -24.79
CA PRO A 180 -8.29 -5.57 -25.58
C PRO A 180 -6.97 -5.34 -26.33
N HIS A 181 -6.70 -4.09 -26.75
CA HIS A 181 -5.52 -3.68 -27.52
C HIS A 181 -5.00 -2.33 -27.00
N PRO A 182 -4.22 -2.33 -25.90
CA PRO A 182 -3.77 -1.09 -25.28
C PRO A 182 -3.02 -0.15 -26.22
N PHE A 183 -2.27 -0.67 -27.21
CA PHE A 183 -1.52 0.19 -28.15
C PHE A 183 -2.42 0.86 -29.19
N SER A 184 -3.66 0.40 -29.33
CA SER A 184 -4.66 0.99 -30.23
C SER A 184 -5.51 2.05 -29.56
N GLU A 185 -5.42 2.22 -28.24
CA GLU A 185 -6.20 3.22 -27.51
C GLU A 185 -5.75 4.65 -27.87
N PRO A 186 -6.70 5.60 -28.05
CA PRO A 186 -6.34 6.99 -28.25
C PRO A 186 -5.60 7.51 -27.02
N HIS A 187 -4.47 8.19 -27.25
CA HIS A 187 -3.56 8.68 -26.20
C HIS A 187 -2.82 7.59 -25.42
N PHE A 188 -2.56 6.42 -26.03
CA PHE A 188 -1.62 5.45 -25.45
C PHE A 188 -0.29 6.13 -25.08
N THR A 189 0.14 5.88 -23.85
CA THR A 189 1.47 6.24 -23.36
C THR A 189 2.10 5.00 -22.78
N LEU A 190 3.39 4.78 -23.07
CA LEU A 190 4.16 3.66 -22.55
C LEU A 190 4.06 3.53 -21.02
N GLY A 191 4.09 4.66 -20.31
CA GLY A 191 3.91 4.75 -18.88
C GLY A 191 3.86 6.21 -18.47
N ARG A 192 3.59 6.46 -17.18
CA ARG A 192 3.48 7.83 -16.65
C ARG A 192 4.84 8.47 -16.35
N ASN A 193 5.93 7.70 -16.43
CA ASN A 193 7.29 8.11 -16.06
C ASN A 193 7.37 8.76 -14.66
N LEU A 194 6.48 8.34 -13.76
CA LEU A 194 6.32 8.88 -12.42
C LEU A 194 6.34 7.70 -11.45
N THR A 195 7.36 7.63 -10.61
CA THR A 195 7.47 6.60 -9.58
C THR A 195 6.62 6.95 -8.38
N LEU A 196 6.27 5.95 -7.57
CA LEU A 196 5.56 6.21 -6.30
C LEU A 196 6.38 7.14 -5.39
N LEU A 197 7.71 6.96 -5.35
CA LEU A 197 8.60 7.85 -4.59
C LEU A 197 8.56 9.30 -5.09
N THR A 198 8.64 9.53 -6.40
CA THR A 198 8.63 10.91 -6.92
C THR A 198 7.26 11.56 -6.78
N ALA A 199 6.17 10.80 -6.92
CA ALA A 199 4.82 11.27 -6.62
C ALA A 199 4.63 11.59 -5.13
N PHE A 200 5.27 10.86 -4.23
CA PHE A 200 5.24 11.18 -2.81
C PHE A 200 6.07 12.44 -2.49
N GLN A 201 7.26 12.57 -3.07
CA GLN A 201 8.12 13.73 -2.89
C GLN A 201 7.46 15.03 -3.39
N SER A 202 6.63 14.97 -4.43
CA SER A 202 5.91 16.14 -4.94
C SER A 202 4.89 16.71 -3.95
N LEU A 203 4.49 15.95 -2.91
CA LEU A 203 3.68 16.49 -1.82
C LEU A 203 4.45 17.47 -0.91
N PHE A 204 5.79 17.35 -0.88
CA PHE A 204 6.65 18.16 -0.01
C PHE A 204 7.35 19.30 -0.77
N ILE A 205 7.53 19.13 -2.08
CA ILE A 205 8.28 20.05 -2.93
C ILE A 205 7.36 20.51 -4.04
N LYS A 206 7.24 21.82 -4.25
CA LYS A 206 6.50 22.37 -5.40
C LYS A 206 7.18 21.94 -6.69
N VAL A 207 6.48 21.15 -7.50
CA VAL A 207 6.94 20.68 -8.81
C VAL A 207 6.16 21.44 -9.90
N PRO A 208 6.80 21.88 -11.00
CA PRO A 208 6.08 22.45 -12.13
C PRO A 208 5.14 21.42 -12.77
N PRO A 209 4.01 21.84 -13.38
CA PRO A 209 3.10 20.94 -14.06
C PRO A 209 3.79 20.15 -15.18
N ILE A 210 3.55 18.83 -15.21
CA ILE A 210 4.05 17.95 -16.28
C ILE A 210 3.34 18.34 -17.58
N PRO A 211 4.07 18.72 -18.65
CA PRO A 211 3.46 19.17 -19.90
C PRO A 211 2.46 18.16 -20.48
N GLY A 212 1.25 18.62 -20.79
CA GLY A 212 0.19 17.81 -21.41
C GLY A 212 -0.53 16.82 -20.48
N ILE A 213 -0.10 16.71 -19.22
CA ILE A 213 -0.69 15.79 -18.23
C ILE A 213 -1.15 16.56 -16.98
N GLY A 214 -0.29 17.43 -16.45
CA GLY A 214 -0.51 18.17 -15.23
C GLY A 214 -1.23 19.50 -15.41
N THR A 215 -1.87 19.95 -14.34
CA THR A 215 -2.44 21.31 -14.20
C THR A 215 -1.76 22.03 -13.05
N GLU A 216 -2.01 23.33 -12.86
CA GLU A 216 -1.51 24.07 -11.70
C GLU A 216 -1.98 23.46 -10.36
N GLU A 217 -3.21 22.92 -10.33
CA GLU A 217 -3.80 22.29 -9.14
C GLU A 217 -3.37 20.82 -8.96
N ASN A 218 -3.00 20.15 -10.06
CA ASN A 218 -2.53 18.76 -10.07
C ASN A 218 -1.31 18.62 -10.98
N PRO A 219 -0.11 19.08 -10.54
CA PRO A 219 1.06 19.16 -11.41
C PRO A 219 1.52 17.81 -11.96
N CYS A 220 1.30 16.72 -11.22
CA CYS A 220 1.70 15.37 -11.61
C CYS A 220 0.62 14.59 -12.36
N GLY A 221 -0.59 15.17 -12.58
CA GLY A 221 -1.72 14.46 -13.18
C GLY A 221 -2.09 13.19 -12.40
N LEU A 222 -2.15 13.30 -11.07
CA LEU A 222 -2.52 12.20 -10.17
C LEU A 222 -4.01 11.88 -10.29
N ASN A 223 -4.36 10.60 -10.24
CA ASN A 223 -5.74 10.12 -10.21
C ASN A 223 -6.18 9.73 -8.79
N VAL A 224 -7.42 9.31 -8.63
CA VAL A 224 -8.01 8.92 -7.33
C VAL A 224 -7.22 7.79 -6.65
N SER A 225 -6.80 6.77 -7.41
CA SER A 225 -6.05 5.62 -6.89
C SER A 225 -4.63 6.00 -6.45
N ASP A 226 -3.97 6.90 -7.17
CA ASP A 226 -2.67 7.44 -6.77
C ASP A 226 -2.79 8.18 -5.45
N MET A 227 -3.76 9.10 -5.35
CA MET A 227 -3.98 9.88 -4.15
C MET A 227 -4.36 9.00 -2.95
N PHE A 228 -5.13 7.94 -3.17
CA PHE A 228 -5.45 6.94 -2.16
C PHE A 228 -4.18 6.22 -1.67
N THR A 229 -3.26 5.88 -2.56
CA THR A 229 -1.97 5.29 -2.19
C THR A 229 -1.08 6.28 -1.44
N LEU A 230 -1.05 7.54 -1.89
CA LEU A 230 -0.24 8.59 -1.28
C LEU A 230 -0.70 8.96 0.13
N ILE A 231 -2.00 8.93 0.43
CA ILE A 231 -2.46 9.21 1.81
C ILE A 231 -2.14 8.07 2.78
N HIS A 232 -2.15 6.82 2.31
CA HIS A 232 -1.68 5.68 3.10
C HIS A 232 -0.19 5.83 3.42
N LEU A 233 0.60 6.19 2.41
CA LEU A 233 2.03 6.43 2.57
C LEU A 233 2.32 7.62 3.49
N LEU A 234 1.57 8.72 3.36
CA LEU A 234 1.72 9.89 4.22
C LEU A 234 1.37 9.56 5.67
N PHE A 235 0.32 8.77 5.90
CA PHE A 235 -0.01 8.25 7.23
C PHE A 235 1.15 7.44 7.82
N VAL A 236 1.68 6.46 7.08
CA VAL A 236 2.81 5.63 7.55
C VAL A 236 4.05 6.49 7.82
N TYR A 237 4.33 7.46 6.96
CA TYR A 237 5.45 8.36 7.12
C TYR A 237 5.30 9.21 8.40
N VAL A 238 4.15 9.83 8.61
CA VAL A 238 3.83 10.59 9.83
C VAL A 238 3.90 9.69 11.07
N HIS A 239 3.29 8.51 11.01
CA HIS A 239 3.31 7.54 12.10
C HIS A 239 4.76 7.17 12.49
N ASN A 240 5.61 6.86 11.51
CA ASN A 240 7.00 6.52 11.77
C ASN A 240 7.80 7.71 12.32
N GLN A 241 7.62 8.92 11.77
CA GLN A 241 8.28 10.12 12.31
C GLN A 241 7.85 10.35 13.76
N MET A 242 6.56 10.24 14.08
CA MET A 242 6.07 10.41 15.44
C MET A 242 6.63 9.37 16.41
N THR A 243 6.59 8.08 16.06
CA THR A 243 7.16 7.02 16.89
C THR A 243 8.66 7.23 17.11
N MET A 244 9.39 7.68 16.08
CA MET A 244 10.84 7.93 16.16
C MET A 244 11.22 9.22 16.87
N TYR A 245 10.36 10.25 16.92
CA TYR A 245 10.65 11.52 17.61
C TYR A 245 10.08 11.59 19.04
N ILE A 246 8.98 10.91 19.32
CA ILE A 246 8.37 10.88 20.67
C ILE A 246 9.17 9.97 21.61
N HIS A 247 9.87 8.95 21.09
CA HIS A 247 10.49 7.90 21.91
C HIS A 247 12.02 7.87 22.09
N PRO A 248 12.91 8.66 21.45
CA PRO A 248 14.31 8.62 21.81
C PRO A 248 14.46 9.57 23.00
N PHE A 249 14.49 9.00 24.21
CA PHE A 249 14.84 9.67 25.47
C PHE A 249 13.74 10.51 26.15
N ARG A 250 12.65 9.87 26.64
CA ARG A 250 12.16 10.24 27.98
C ARG A 250 13.23 9.83 29.02
N PHE A 251 14.42 10.43 28.97
CA PHE A 251 15.21 10.60 30.17
C PHE A 251 14.29 11.40 31.08
N ILE A 252 13.75 10.76 32.11
CA ILE A 252 13.23 11.48 33.28
C ILE A 252 14.43 12.31 33.73
N PRO A 253 14.43 13.65 33.54
CA PRO A 253 15.46 14.45 34.15
C PRO A 253 15.20 14.28 35.64
N SER A 254 16.14 13.67 36.36
CA SER A 254 16.31 14.02 37.76
C SER A 254 16.37 15.55 37.78
N GLU A 255 15.65 16.19 38.71
CA GLU A 255 15.33 17.63 38.74
C GLU A 255 16.54 18.60 38.81
N SER A 256 17.73 18.24 38.32
CA SER A 256 18.98 18.97 38.51
C SER A 256 19.79 19.29 37.25
N SER A 257 19.25 19.17 36.02
CA SER A 257 19.98 19.62 34.82
C SER A 257 19.13 20.51 33.91
N LEU A 258 19.08 21.81 34.26
CA LEU A 258 18.66 22.89 33.38
C LEU A 258 19.63 23.00 32.20
N GLY A 259 19.16 22.56 31.04
CA GLY A 259 19.82 22.67 29.76
C GLY A 259 18.93 22.11 28.65
N GLN A 260 17.69 22.61 28.54
CA GLN A 260 16.88 22.33 27.35
C GLN A 260 17.59 22.98 26.16
N ASN A 261 18.15 22.16 25.25
CA ASN A 261 18.73 22.66 24.00
C ASN A 261 17.60 23.21 23.12
N PRO A 262 17.52 24.54 22.89
CA PRO A 262 16.45 25.14 22.07
C PRO A 262 16.47 24.67 20.61
N ASP A 263 17.63 24.22 20.11
CA ASP A 263 17.79 23.74 18.74
C ASP A 263 17.08 22.41 18.43
N MET A 264 16.83 21.55 19.44
CA MET A 264 16.11 20.28 19.23
C MET A 264 14.60 20.52 19.08
N ASN A 265 14.01 21.39 19.91
CA ASN A 265 12.59 21.75 19.82
C ASN A 265 12.26 22.51 18.53
N ASN A 266 13.14 23.43 18.09
CA ASN A 266 12.92 24.17 16.85
C ASN A 266 12.91 23.27 15.60
N LYS A 267 13.73 22.20 15.58
CA LYS A 267 13.78 21.24 14.47
C LYS A 267 12.57 20.32 14.43
N SER A 268 12.07 19.86 15.59
CA SER A 268 10.83 19.08 15.64
C SER A 268 9.63 19.88 15.15
N ASP A 269 9.54 21.16 15.53
CA ASP A 269 8.45 22.05 15.10
C ASP A 269 8.50 22.30 13.58
N THR A 270 9.70 22.52 13.03
CA THR A 270 9.89 22.69 11.57
C THR A 270 9.50 21.43 10.79
N ASN A 271 9.90 20.24 11.24
CA ASN A 271 9.53 18.98 10.59
C ASN A 271 8.01 18.73 10.65
N MET A 272 7.38 19.05 11.77
CA MET A 272 5.93 18.96 11.95
C MET A 272 5.17 19.87 10.98
N ASP A 273 5.64 21.09 10.77
CA ASP A 273 5.01 22.03 9.85
C ASP A 273 5.19 21.63 8.38
N ILE A 274 6.32 20.99 8.03
CA ILE A 274 6.51 20.36 6.71
C ILE A 274 5.48 19.23 6.49
N LEU A 275 5.28 18.35 7.49
CA LEU A 275 4.29 17.26 7.42
C LEU A 275 2.85 17.78 7.27
N LYS A 276 2.48 18.82 8.02
CA LYS A 276 1.17 19.47 7.90
C LYS A 276 0.97 20.09 6.52
N SER A 277 1.99 20.80 6.01
CA SER A 277 1.94 21.42 4.69
C SER A 277 1.74 20.37 3.58
N ALA A 278 2.43 19.23 3.67
CA ALA A 278 2.26 18.13 2.72
C ALA A 278 0.86 17.50 2.78
N LEU A 279 0.31 17.35 3.99
CA LEU A 279 -1.06 16.85 4.20
C LEU A 279 -2.13 17.81 3.66
N GLU A 280 -1.94 19.11 3.86
CA GLU A 280 -2.81 20.15 3.29
C GLU A 280 -2.72 20.17 1.76
N TYR A 281 -1.52 20.03 1.21
CA TYR A 281 -1.33 20.00 -0.24
C TYR A 281 -1.96 18.76 -0.88
N TRP A 282 -1.79 17.58 -0.26
CA TRP A 282 -2.51 16.37 -0.66
C TRP A 282 -4.03 16.62 -0.69
N HIS A 283 -4.57 17.27 0.35
CA HIS A 283 -6.01 17.55 0.45
C HIS A 283 -6.48 18.53 -0.64
N SER A 284 -5.67 19.54 -0.98
CA SER A 284 -5.96 20.46 -2.08
C SER A 284 -6.06 19.74 -3.43
N ILE A 285 -5.08 18.88 -3.75
CA ILE A 285 -5.10 18.08 -4.97
C ILE A 285 -6.32 17.14 -4.97
N TRP A 286 -6.61 16.51 -3.83
CA TRP A 286 -7.75 15.61 -3.67
C TRP A 286 -9.08 16.32 -3.93
N ILE A 287 -9.29 17.52 -3.39
CA ILE A 287 -10.50 18.32 -3.65
C ILE A 287 -10.63 18.64 -5.13
N SER A 288 -9.56 19.09 -5.79
CA SER A 288 -9.56 19.41 -7.22
C SER A 288 -9.93 18.20 -8.09
N ILE A 289 -9.36 17.03 -7.79
CA ILE A 289 -9.72 15.79 -8.48
C ILE A 289 -11.21 15.46 -8.25
N ARG A 290 -11.68 15.58 -7.01
CA ARG A 290 -13.06 15.26 -6.63
C ARG A 290 -14.09 16.22 -7.24
N SER A 291 -13.78 17.51 -7.36
CA SER A 291 -14.68 18.48 -8.00
C SER A 291 -14.84 18.25 -9.50
N ASN A 292 -13.83 17.65 -10.14
CA ASN A 292 -13.84 17.34 -11.57
C ASN A 292 -14.42 15.94 -11.88
N MET A 293 -14.68 15.11 -10.87
CA MET A 293 -15.24 13.77 -11.04
C MET A 293 -16.76 13.85 -11.20
N CYS A 294 -17.29 13.33 -12.32
CA CYS A 294 -18.71 13.03 -12.44
C CYS A 294 -19.04 11.86 -11.50
N SER A 295 -20.12 11.97 -10.72
CA SER A 295 -20.54 10.98 -9.75
C SER A 295 -20.90 9.64 -10.42
N SER A 296 -19.92 8.76 -10.59
CA SER A 296 -20.14 7.42 -11.10
C SER A 296 -19.38 6.35 -10.30
N THR A 297 -20.13 5.31 -9.96
CA THR A 297 -19.73 4.03 -9.35
C THR A 297 -19.51 4.02 -7.83
N ILE A 298 -20.27 3.17 -7.12
CA ILE A 298 -20.22 2.93 -5.65
C ILE A 298 -18.80 2.58 -5.16
N PHE A 299 -18.01 1.87 -5.97
CA PHE A 299 -16.62 1.50 -5.63
C PHE A 299 -15.73 2.73 -5.41
N SER A 300 -15.90 3.78 -6.23
CA SER A 300 -15.15 5.02 -6.07
C SER A 300 -15.53 5.75 -4.78
N GLU A 301 -16.78 5.63 -4.33
CA GLU A 301 -17.24 6.25 -3.07
C GLU A 301 -16.58 5.63 -1.84
N ASN A 302 -16.39 4.32 -1.79
CA ASN A 302 -15.74 3.65 -0.65
C ASN A 302 -14.25 4.00 -0.56
N ILE A 303 -13.54 4.01 -1.70
CA ILE A 303 -12.16 4.49 -1.77
C ILE A 303 -12.10 5.94 -1.28
N CYS A 304 -13.02 6.80 -1.73
CA CYS A 304 -13.05 8.20 -1.33
C CYS A 304 -13.29 8.38 0.17
N LYS A 305 -14.24 7.63 0.75
CA LYS A 305 -14.50 7.64 2.20
C LYS A 305 -13.26 7.24 2.98
N ASN A 306 -12.61 6.14 2.58
CA ASN A 306 -11.41 5.66 3.24
C ASN A 306 -10.25 6.65 3.11
N ALA A 307 -10.05 7.28 1.94
CA ALA A 307 -9.04 8.31 1.76
C ALA A 307 -9.19 9.45 2.77
N VAL A 308 -10.42 9.93 2.96
CA VAL A 308 -10.74 10.99 3.92
C VAL A 308 -10.51 10.53 5.35
N ASN A 309 -10.83 9.27 5.69
CA ASN A 309 -10.54 8.71 7.02
C ASN A 309 -9.04 8.74 7.34
N TYR A 310 -8.20 8.28 6.41
CA TYR A 310 -6.74 8.35 6.58
C TYR A 310 -6.26 9.80 6.73
N TRP A 311 -6.79 10.73 5.94
CA TRP A 311 -6.47 12.15 6.06
C TRP A 311 -6.83 12.72 7.44
N MET A 312 -8.05 12.44 7.92
CA MET A 312 -8.50 12.89 9.24
C MET A 312 -7.64 12.33 10.37
N VAL A 313 -7.34 11.02 10.34
CA VAL A 313 -6.49 10.37 11.36
C VAL A 313 -5.09 10.98 11.33
N THR A 314 -4.50 11.15 10.15
CA THR A 314 -3.17 11.75 9.98
C THR A 314 -3.15 13.19 10.50
N GLN A 315 -4.20 13.97 10.22
CA GLN A 315 -4.35 15.33 10.73
C GLN A 315 -4.43 15.35 12.26
N LEU A 316 -5.23 14.46 12.86
CA LEU A 316 -5.37 14.35 14.31
C LEU A 316 -4.04 14.01 15.00
N ILE A 317 -3.28 13.08 14.43
CA ILE A 317 -1.93 12.74 14.90
C ILE A 317 -1.02 13.98 14.86
N LEU A 318 -1.06 14.74 13.77
CA LEU A 318 -0.23 15.94 13.61
C LEU A 318 -0.65 17.10 14.54
N MET A 319 -1.94 17.23 14.85
CA MET A 319 -2.45 18.29 15.73
C MET A 319 -2.24 17.98 17.22
N ASN A 320 -2.24 16.70 17.60
CA ASN A 320 -2.16 16.27 19.01
C ASN A 320 -0.99 15.30 19.25
N PRO A 321 0.28 15.70 19.04
CA PRO A 321 1.43 14.81 19.17
C PRO A 321 1.56 14.17 20.57
N LYS A 322 1.10 14.85 21.62
CA LYS A 322 1.14 14.33 23.00
C LYS A 322 0.14 13.20 23.28
N SER A 323 -0.94 13.12 22.51
CA SER A 323 -1.95 12.07 22.59
C SER A 323 -1.80 11.04 21.47
N ALA A 324 -0.79 11.23 20.61
CA ALA A 324 -0.53 10.37 19.47
C ALA A 324 -0.19 8.94 19.91
N ASP A 325 0.53 8.75 21.03
CA ASP A 325 0.81 7.42 21.61
C ASP A 325 -0.48 6.64 21.89
N THR A 326 -1.49 7.29 22.47
CA THR A 326 -2.79 6.65 22.73
C THR A 326 -3.52 6.37 21.43
N LEU A 327 -3.52 7.32 20.49
CA LEU A 327 -4.18 7.15 19.20
C LEU A 327 -3.54 6.06 18.33
N MET A 328 -2.21 5.89 18.42
CA MET A 328 -1.42 4.91 17.68
C MET A 328 -1.40 3.52 18.34
N THR A 329 -1.98 3.36 19.54
CA THR A 329 -2.05 2.06 20.23
C THR A 329 -3.47 1.50 20.31
N MET A 330 -4.47 2.27 19.90
CA MET A 330 -5.84 1.78 19.81
C MET A 330 -5.94 0.81 18.63
N GLU A 331 -6.17 -0.49 18.89
CA GLU A 331 -6.46 -1.47 17.83
C GLU A 331 -7.69 -1.02 17.03
N ILE A 332 -7.45 -0.52 15.82
CA ILE A 332 -8.48 -0.04 14.92
C ILE A 332 -9.16 -1.26 14.28
N GLY A 333 -10.25 -1.71 14.89
CA GLY A 333 -11.24 -2.54 14.20
C GLY A 333 -11.80 -1.77 13.00
N CYS A 334 -12.01 -2.47 11.88
CA CYS A 334 -12.39 -1.86 10.59
C CYS A 334 -13.66 -0.99 10.65
N ASP A 335 -14.53 -1.18 11.66
CA ASP A 335 -15.76 -0.42 11.87
C ASP A 335 -15.73 0.54 13.08
N ASP A 336 -14.76 0.40 13.99
CA ASP A 336 -14.79 1.00 15.34
C ASP A 336 -13.90 2.26 15.50
N ALA A 337 -13.06 2.55 14.50
CA ALA A 337 -12.11 3.68 14.56
C ALA A 337 -12.80 5.04 14.58
N ILE A 338 -13.85 5.20 13.77
CA ILE A 338 -14.44 6.50 13.45
C ILE A 338 -15.43 6.93 14.54
N SER A 339 -16.14 5.99 15.16
CA SER A 339 -16.97 6.24 16.35
C SER A 339 -16.08 6.70 17.51
N GLN A 340 -14.99 5.98 17.78
CA GLN A 340 -14.10 6.29 18.90
C GLN A 340 -13.30 7.58 18.69
N LEU A 341 -12.92 7.91 17.44
CA LEU A 341 -12.25 9.18 17.10
C LEU A 341 -13.19 10.39 17.10
N ARG A 342 -14.45 10.22 16.68
CA ARG A 342 -15.46 11.28 16.74
C ARG A 342 -15.84 11.63 18.19
N ASP A 343 -15.69 10.68 19.10
CA ASP A 343 -15.94 10.87 20.53
C ASP A 343 -14.72 11.40 21.31
N LEU A 344 -13.52 11.41 20.73
CA LEU A 344 -12.30 11.89 21.39
C LEU A 344 -12.36 13.36 21.85
N PRO A 345 -12.96 14.31 21.09
CA PRO A 345 -13.16 15.68 21.56
C PRO A 345 -14.05 15.78 22.81
N ASN A 346 -14.94 14.80 23.03
CA ASN A 346 -15.86 14.75 24.17
C ASN A 346 -15.27 14.02 25.39
N ARG A 347 -14.11 13.39 25.25
CA ARG A 347 -13.44 12.60 26.31
C ARG A 347 -12.25 13.29 26.96
N ILE A 348 -11.89 14.52 26.54
CA ILE A 348 -10.88 15.32 27.24
C ILE A 348 -11.55 15.91 28.50
N PRO A 349 -11.17 15.51 29.72
CA PRO A 349 -11.70 16.14 30.93
C PRO A 349 -11.24 17.60 30.96
N VAL A 350 -12.20 18.51 31.00
CA VAL A 350 -11.98 19.90 31.38
C VAL A 350 -11.61 19.91 32.86
N HIS A 351 -10.32 19.80 33.14
CA HIS A 351 -9.70 20.14 34.43
C HIS A 351 -8.57 21.12 34.12
N GLY A 352 -8.58 22.39 34.52
CA GLY A 352 -9.55 23.18 35.25
C GLY A 352 -9.06 24.64 35.25
N LYS A 353 -10.00 25.56 35.50
CA LYS A 353 -9.77 26.77 36.28
C LYS A 353 -10.90 26.86 37.29
#